data_AF-A0A2J7PFA2-F1
#
_entry.id   AF-A0A2J7PFA2-F1
#
_cell.length_a   1.000
_cell.length_b   1.000
_cell.length_c   1.000
_cell.angle_alpha   90.00
_cell.angle_beta   90.00
_cell.angle_gamma   90.00
#
_symmetry.space_group_name_H-M   'P 1'
#
loop_
_entity.id
_entity.type
_entity.pdbx_description
1 polymer ?
#
loop_
_entity_poly.entity_id
_entity_poly.type
_entity_poly.pdbx_seq_one_letter_code
_entity_poly.pdbx_strand_id
1 'polypeptide(L)'
;ISKTNVISFSRKTTVLKYQYRLGNFFILRTDSIKDLGVLIDSKLHFHQHVDILFSQTMKLLGLIRTITFSFSTLDSLLMLYTALIRSKLEYASVVWNSITNTDSSKLERIQRKFAALCHNRFFKDIDYHYFSILDKLNLQTLDVRRRHIDALFLINVFRGTTYCSSVLDAVGLRVPSRNIRNFSTFSCSFSRCPTARCVVAANFVCELVDIFSKSSLSLNCLV
;
A
#
# COMPACT_ATOMS: atom_id res chain seq x y z
N ILE A 1 27.52 -7.26 -14.16
CA ILE A 1 27.15 -5.87 -14.51
C ILE A 1 25.73 -5.73 -15.06
N SER A 2 25.15 -6.73 -15.76
CA SER A 2 23.80 -6.62 -16.33
C SER A 2 22.65 -6.33 -15.34
N LYS A 3 22.86 -6.56 -14.04
CA LYS A 3 21.88 -6.25 -12.97
C LYS A 3 22.04 -4.85 -12.38
N THR A 4 23.08 -4.10 -12.76
CA THR A 4 23.39 -2.78 -12.20
C THR A 4 22.95 -1.70 -13.20
N ASN A 5 22.07 -0.82 -12.76
CA ASN A 5 21.59 0.31 -13.55
C ASN A 5 21.76 1.62 -12.77
N VAL A 6 21.83 2.74 -13.48
CA VAL A 6 21.83 4.08 -12.90
C VAL A 6 20.48 4.74 -13.18
N ILE A 7 19.83 5.22 -12.13
CA ILE A 7 18.65 6.08 -12.20
C ILE A 7 18.96 7.39 -11.47
N SER A 8 18.34 8.48 -11.90
CA SER A 8 18.48 9.78 -11.22
C SER A 8 17.13 10.32 -10.82
N PHE A 9 17.00 10.66 -9.54
CA PHE A 9 15.84 11.33 -8.98
C PHE A 9 16.16 12.79 -8.79
N SER A 10 15.39 13.68 -9.40
CA SER A 10 15.62 15.12 -9.34
C SER A 10 14.32 15.89 -9.52
N ARG A 11 14.21 17.03 -8.81
CA ARG A 11 13.17 18.03 -9.06
C ARG A 11 13.60 19.09 -10.09
N LYS A 12 14.88 19.11 -10.47
CA LYS A 12 15.42 20.05 -11.47
C LYS A 12 15.02 19.61 -12.88
N THR A 13 14.72 20.58 -13.73
CA THR A 13 14.44 20.36 -15.16
C THR A 13 15.67 19.86 -15.91
N THR A 14 16.85 20.33 -15.53
CA THR A 14 18.14 19.88 -16.07
C THR A 14 18.77 18.86 -15.12
N VAL A 15 18.83 17.61 -15.58
CA VAL A 15 19.44 16.49 -14.84
C VAL A 15 20.86 16.25 -15.36
N LEU A 16 21.83 16.22 -14.45
CA LEU A 16 23.21 15.88 -14.79
C LEU A 16 23.30 14.39 -15.16
N LYS A 17 23.55 14.09 -16.44
CA LYS A 17 23.70 12.74 -16.96
C LYS A 17 25.17 12.35 -16.97
N TYR A 18 25.68 11.87 -15.83
CA TYR A 18 27.01 11.28 -15.75
C TYR A 18 27.00 9.82 -16.20
N GLN A 19 28.03 9.41 -16.94
CA GLN A 19 28.23 8.05 -17.42
C GLN A 19 29.15 7.28 -16.47
N TYR A 20 28.54 6.51 -15.58
CA TYR A 20 29.25 5.70 -14.60
C TYR A 20 29.89 4.46 -15.24
N ARG A 21 31.08 4.11 -14.77
CA ARG A 21 31.80 2.89 -15.16
C ARG A 21 32.06 2.03 -13.93
N LEU A 22 31.93 0.71 -14.08
CA LEU A 22 32.40 -0.29 -13.12
C LEU A 22 33.53 -1.08 -13.78
N GLY A 23 34.77 -0.76 -13.40
CA GLY A 23 35.95 -1.21 -14.14
C GLY A 23 35.90 -0.71 -15.59
N ASN A 24 35.96 -1.62 -16.56
CA ASN A 24 35.95 -1.29 -17.98
C ASN A 24 34.53 -1.25 -18.60
N PHE A 25 33.48 -1.44 -17.79
CA PHE A 25 32.11 -1.54 -18.29
C PHE A 25 31.28 -0.32 -17.93
N PHE A 26 30.54 0.21 -18.91
CA PHE A 26 29.57 1.26 -18.68
C PHE A 26 28.32 0.71 -17.98
N ILE A 27 27.82 1.46 -17.00
CA ILE A 27 26.56 1.12 -16.32
C ILE A 27 25.42 1.75 -17.12
N LEU A 28 24.41 0.93 -17.45
CA LEU A 28 23.25 1.38 -18.21
C LEU A 28 22.43 2.38 -17.37
N ARG A 29 22.04 3.49 -17.99
CA ARG A 29 21.11 4.45 -17.38
C ARG A 29 19.68 4.11 -17.79
N THR A 30 18.77 4.07 -16.83
CA THR A 30 17.35 3.78 -17.07
C THR A 30 16.45 4.81 -16.38
N ASP A 31 15.24 4.98 -16.92
CA ASP A 31 14.22 5.85 -16.34
C ASP A 31 13.28 5.11 -15.37
N SER A 32 13.43 3.79 -15.28
CA SER A 32 12.67 2.93 -14.37
C SER A 32 13.56 1.78 -13.89
N ILE A 33 13.45 1.44 -12.63
CA ILE A 33 14.20 0.36 -12.00
C ILE A 33 13.30 -0.43 -11.06
N LYS A 34 13.49 -1.75 -11.04
CA LYS A 34 12.81 -2.63 -10.08
C LYS A 34 13.75 -2.89 -8.93
N ASP A 35 13.32 -2.56 -7.72
CA ASP A 35 14.04 -2.84 -6.48
C ASP A 35 13.10 -3.48 -5.46
N LEU A 36 13.55 -4.59 -4.84
CA LEU A 36 12.76 -5.41 -3.91
C LEU A 36 11.31 -5.65 -4.35
N GLY A 37 11.06 -5.85 -5.65
CA GLY A 37 9.70 -6.10 -6.16
C GLY A 37 8.89 -4.86 -6.53
N VAL A 38 9.31 -3.66 -6.11
CA VAL A 38 8.68 -2.38 -6.44
C VAL A 38 9.32 -1.78 -7.69
N LEU A 39 8.51 -1.26 -8.61
CA LEU A 39 9.02 -0.56 -9.78
C LEU A 39 8.99 0.95 -9.50
N ILE A 40 10.13 1.60 -9.66
CA ILE A 40 10.33 3.00 -9.32
C ILE A 40 10.78 3.72 -10.59
N ASP A 41 10.02 4.73 -11.03
CA ASP A 41 10.42 5.59 -12.14
C ASP A 41 11.23 6.81 -11.68
N SER A 42 11.91 7.48 -12.61
CA SER A 42 12.78 8.63 -12.34
C SER A 42 12.04 9.84 -11.76
N LYS A 43 10.70 9.88 -11.88
CA LYS A 43 9.83 10.91 -11.32
C LYS A 43 9.21 10.51 -9.97
N LEU A 44 9.50 9.31 -9.48
CA LEU A 44 8.86 8.70 -8.31
C LEU A 44 7.34 8.60 -8.44
N HIS A 45 6.82 8.47 -9.67
CA HIS A 45 5.46 8.01 -9.88
C HIS A 45 5.41 6.48 -9.88
N PHE A 46 4.27 5.95 -9.43
CA PHE A 46 4.05 4.51 -9.30
C PHE A 46 3.00 3.98 -10.29
N HIS A 47 2.64 4.76 -11.32
CA HIS A 47 1.67 4.37 -12.34
C HIS A 47 2.05 3.04 -13.01
N GLN A 48 3.29 2.93 -13.48
CA GLN A 48 3.79 1.72 -14.13
C GLN A 48 3.81 0.52 -13.16
N HIS A 49 4.11 0.76 -11.88
CA HIS A 49 4.05 -0.26 -10.84
C HIS A 49 2.60 -0.76 -10.64
N VAL A 50 1.64 0.16 -10.52
CA VAL A 50 0.21 -0.14 -10.39
C VAL A 50 -0.31 -0.88 -11.62
N ASP A 51 0.12 -0.53 -12.83
CA ASP A 51 -0.29 -1.22 -14.06
C ASP A 51 0.15 -2.68 -14.08
N ILE A 52 1.41 -2.93 -13.71
CA ILE A 52 1.96 -4.29 -13.61
C ILE A 52 1.22 -5.06 -12.52
N LEU A 53 1.05 -4.45 -11.34
CA LEU A 53 0.37 -5.06 -10.21
C LEU A 53 -1.07 -5.42 -10.56
N PHE A 54 -1.80 -4.51 -11.21
CA PHE A 54 -3.15 -4.72 -11.70
C PHE A 54 -3.23 -5.87 -12.70
N SER A 55 -2.35 -5.87 -13.72
CA SER A 55 -2.34 -6.92 -14.75
C SER A 55 -2.06 -8.31 -14.15
N GLN A 56 -1.08 -8.41 -13.25
CA GLN A 56 -0.72 -9.66 -12.59
C GLN A 56 -1.85 -10.19 -11.69
N THR A 57 -2.43 -9.33 -10.87
CA THR A 57 -3.50 -9.71 -9.93
C THR A 57 -4.82 -10.01 -10.63
N MET A 58 -5.13 -9.31 -11.73
CA MET A 58 -6.30 -9.63 -12.56
C MET A 58 -6.19 -11.00 -13.23
N LYS A 59 -5.01 -11.35 -13.76
CA LYS A 59 -4.74 -12.69 -14.29
C LYS A 59 -4.90 -13.76 -13.20
N LEU A 60 -4.36 -13.48 -12.01
CA LEU A 60 -4.47 -14.37 -10.87
C LEU A 60 -5.92 -14.54 -10.39
N LEU A 61 -6.72 -13.47 -10.39
CA LEU A 61 -8.14 -13.54 -10.09
C LEU A 61 -8.91 -14.39 -11.11
N GLY A 62 -8.56 -14.27 -12.40
CA GLY A 62 -9.06 -15.14 -13.45
C GLY A 62 -8.73 -16.62 -13.19
N LEU A 63 -7.48 -16.91 -12.84
CA LEU A 63 -7.04 -18.26 -12.48
C LEU A 63 -7.81 -18.78 -11.26
N ILE A 64 -7.90 -18.00 -10.18
CA ILE A 64 -8.68 -18.36 -8.98
C ILE A 64 -10.12 -18.67 -9.37
N ARG A 65 -10.77 -17.83 -10.18
CA ARG A 65 -12.14 -18.08 -10.65
C ARG A 65 -12.27 -19.43 -11.35
N THR A 66 -11.31 -19.78 -12.22
CA THR A 66 -11.32 -21.04 -12.98
C THR A 66 -11.08 -22.24 -12.10
N ILE A 67 -10.02 -22.24 -11.29
CA ILE A 67 -9.66 -23.41 -10.46
C ILE A 67 -10.68 -23.65 -9.34
N THR A 68 -11.32 -22.59 -8.85
CA THR A 68 -12.33 -22.68 -7.78
C THR A 68 -13.75 -22.86 -8.33
N PHE A 69 -13.93 -23.15 -9.62
CA PHE A 69 -15.27 -23.27 -10.20
C PHE A 69 -16.15 -24.30 -9.50
N SER A 70 -15.57 -25.42 -9.07
CA SER A 70 -16.23 -26.50 -8.34
C SER A 70 -16.24 -26.31 -6.81
N PHE A 71 -15.66 -25.22 -6.29
CA PHE A 71 -15.57 -25.02 -4.84
C PHE A 71 -16.95 -24.67 -4.28
N SER A 72 -17.35 -25.35 -3.22
CA SER A 72 -18.63 -25.16 -2.53
C SER A 72 -18.55 -24.20 -1.33
N THR A 73 -17.35 -23.85 -0.88
CA THR A 73 -17.14 -23.04 0.34
C THR A 73 -16.63 -21.64 0.01
N LEU A 74 -17.30 -20.62 0.57
CA LEU A 74 -16.87 -19.23 0.49
C LEU A 74 -15.50 -18.99 1.14
N ASP A 75 -15.24 -19.63 2.28
CA ASP A 75 -14.01 -19.42 3.05
C ASP A 75 -12.74 -19.79 2.26
N SER A 76 -12.78 -20.89 1.50
CA SER A 76 -11.68 -21.27 0.62
C SER A 76 -11.38 -20.20 -0.43
N LEU A 77 -12.42 -19.57 -0.98
CA LEU A 77 -12.29 -18.51 -1.97
C LEU A 77 -11.72 -17.23 -1.35
N LEU A 78 -12.18 -16.87 -0.14
CA LEU A 78 -11.64 -15.76 0.63
C LEU A 78 -10.17 -15.99 1.01
N MET A 79 -9.82 -17.19 1.47
CA MET A 79 -8.46 -17.57 1.81
C MET A 79 -7.52 -17.41 0.60
N LEU A 80 -7.92 -17.92 -0.57
CA LEU A 80 -7.14 -17.77 -1.80
C LEU A 80 -6.98 -16.30 -2.21
N TYR A 81 -8.04 -15.50 -2.14
CA TYR A 81 -7.97 -14.08 -2.43
C TYR A 81 -7.02 -13.34 -1.49
N THR A 82 -7.15 -13.57 -0.19
CA THR A 82 -6.31 -12.89 0.82
C THR A 82 -4.85 -13.31 0.70
N ALA A 83 -4.57 -14.60 0.55
CA ALA A 83 -3.21 -15.14 0.47
C ALA A 83 -2.48 -14.79 -0.83
N LEU A 84 -3.19 -14.73 -1.97
CA LEU A 84 -2.56 -14.60 -3.29
C LEU A 84 -2.70 -13.22 -3.92
N ILE A 85 -3.88 -12.58 -3.79
CA ILE A 85 -4.16 -11.29 -4.40
C ILE A 85 -3.86 -10.17 -3.41
N ARG A 86 -4.50 -10.20 -2.25
CA ARG A 86 -4.40 -9.12 -1.25
C ARG A 86 -2.97 -8.94 -0.75
N SER A 87 -2.26 -10.04 -0.47
CA SER A 87 -0.84 -10.02 -0.11
C SER A 87 0.03 -9.27 -1.14
N LYS A 88 -0.19 -9.48 -2.45
CA LYS A 88 0.51 -8.77 -3.52
C LYS A 88 0.16 -7.28 -3.56
N LEU A 89 -1.11 -6.95 -3.32
CA LEU A 89 -1.62 -5.57 -3.32
C LEU A 89 -1.17 -4.76 -2.10
N GLU A 90 -0.70 -5.42 -1.05
CA GLU A 90 -0.29 -4.79 0.20
C GLU A 90 1.22 -4.71 0.36
N TYR A 91 1.94 -5.61 -0.31
CA TYR A 91 3.39 -5.69 -0.29
C TYR A 91 4.03 -4.35 -0.62
N ALA A 92 4.89 -3.86 0.28
CA ALA A 92 5.62 -2.60 0.16
C ALA A 92 4.74 -1.35 -0.12
N SER A 93 3.43 -1.40 0.20
CA SER A 93 2.50 -0.29 -0.03
C SER A 93 2.91 1.01 0.65
N VAL A 94 3.59 0.95 1.79
CA VAL A 94 4.21 2.12 2.45
C VAL A 94 5.09 2.92 1.49
N VAL A 95 5.75 2.29 0.52
CA VAL A 95 6.61 2.95 -0.46
C VAL A 95 5.78 3.50 -1.63
N TRP A 96 5.02 2.64 -2.29
CA TRP A 96 4.39 2.97 -3.57
C TRP A 96 2.98 3.58 -3.46
N ASN A 97 2.31 3.56 -2.30
CA ASN A 97 0.94 4.09 -2.11
C ASN A 97 0.86 5.63 -2.13
N SER A 98 1.81 6.30 -2.77
CA SER A 98 1.74 7.71 -3.15
C SER A 98 1.14 7.86 -4.55
N ILE A 99 0.06 7.10 -4.79
CA ILE A 99 -0.62 6.97 -6.08
C ILE A 99 -1.80 7.94 -6.19
N THR A 100 -2.27 8.17 -7.41
CA THR A 100 -3.45 8.99 -7.66
C THR A 100 -4.75 8.25 -7.31
N ASN A 101 -5.85 8.99 -7.16
CA ASN A 101 -7.18 8.40 -6.96
C ASN A 101 -7.60 7.48 -8.12
N THR A 102 -7.13 7.75 -9.34
CA THR A 102 -7.38 6.90 -10.51
C THR A 102 -6.72 5.54 -10.35
N ASP A 103 -5.48 5.51 -9.88
CA ASP A 103 -4.73 4.28 -9.63
C ASP A 103 -5.29 3.52 -8.43
N SER A 104 -5.67 4.23 -7.36
CA SER A 104 -6.34 3.64 -6.20
C SER A 104 -7.66 2.96 -6.62
N SER A 105 -8.46 3.64 -7.44
CA SER A 105 -9.71 3.09 -8.00
C SER A 105 -9.47 1.91 -8.95
N LYS A 106 -8.36 1.93 -9.70
CA LYS A 106 -7.95 0.82 -10.57
C LYS A 106 -7.65 -0.44 -9.75
N LEU A 107 -6.93 -0.31 -8.64
CA LEU A 107 -6.70 -1.43 -7.72
C LEU A 107 -8.00 -1.90 -7.06
N GLU A 108 -8.88 -0.97 -6.65
CA GLU A 108 -10.19 -1.29 -6.06
C GLU A 108 -11.06 -2.12 -7.01
N ARG A 109 -10.92 -1.93 -8.33
CA ARG A 109 -11.62 -2.73 -9.36
C ARG A 109 -11.33 -4.24 -9.24
N ILE A 110 -10.15 -4.62 -8.75
CA ILE A 110 -9.79 -6.03 -8.51
C ILE A 110 -10.67 -6.61 -7.40
N GLN A 111 -10.78 -5.90 -6.28
CA GLN A 111 -11.63 -6.31 -5.15
C GLN A 111 -13.12 -6.30 -5.54
N ARG A 112 -13.58 -5.32 -6.31
CA ARG A 112 -14.95 -5.30 -6.87
C ARG A 112 -15.25 -6.52 -7.72
N LYS A 113 -14.32 -6.95 -8.57
CA LYS A 113 -14.49 -8.18 -9.37
C LYS A 113 -14.50 -9.43 -8.51
N PHE A 114 -13.69 -9.48 -7.46
CA PHE A 114 -13.72 -10.57 -6.49
C PHE A 114 -15.05 -10.61 -5.71
N ALA A 115 -15.54 -9.46 -5.24
CA ALA A 115 -16.82 -9.35 -4.57
C ALA A 115 -17.97 -9.79 -5.48
N ALA A 116 -17.97 -9.37 -6.75
CA ALA A 116 -18.94 -9.83 -7.75
C ALA A 116 -18.88 -11.35 -7.99
N LEU A 117 -17.69 -11.95 -7.99
CA LEU A 117 -17.52 -13.40 -8.07
C LEU A 117 -18.17 -14.11 -6.87
N CYS A 118 -17.94 -13.61 -5.65
CA CYS A 118 -18.52 -14.18 -4.44
C CYS A 118 -20.04 -14.03 -4.43
N HIS A 119 -20.54 -12.83 -4.77
CA HIS A 119 -21.96 -12.55 -4.90
C HIS A 119 -22.67 -13.54 -5.83
N ASN A 120 -22.17 -13.68 -7.06
CA ASN A 120 -22.80 -14.54 -8.06
C ASN A 120 -22.80 -16.03 -7.69
N ARG A 121 -21.91 -16.45 -6.79
CA ARG A 121 -21.80 -17.85 -6.34
C ARG A 121 -22.59 -18.12 -5.06
N PHE A 122 -22.55 -17.21 -4.08
CA PHE A 122 -22.99 -17.47 -2.71
C PHE A 122 -24.10 -16.55 -2.20
N PHE A 123 -24.34 -15.40 -2.84
CA PHE A 123 -25.30 -14.39 -2.37
C PHE A 123 -26.30 -14.00 -3.46
N LYS A 124 -26.86 -15.00 -4.17
CA LYS A 124 -27.76 -14.76 -5.31
C LYS A 124 -29.10 -14.12 -4.91
N ASP A 125 -29.49 -14.26 -3.65
CA ASP A 125 -30.79 -13.78 -3.14
C ASP A 125 -30.80 -12.29 -2.80
N ILE A 126 -29.72 -11.56 -3.07
CA ILE A 126 -29.53 -10.17 -2.67
C ILE A 126 -29.07 -9.37 -3.88
N ASP A 127 -29.49 -8.11 -3.98
CA ASP A 127 -29.00 -7.22 -5.03
C ASP A 127 -27.52 -6.89 -4.86
N TYR A 128 -26.79 -6.82 -5.97
CA TYR A 128 -25.36 -6.52 -5.93
C TYR A 128 -25.11 -5.07 -5.53
N HIS A 129 -24.69 -4.87 -4.28
CA HIS A 129 -24.14 -3.60 -3.80
C HIS A 129 -22.75 -3.82 -3.16
N TYR A 130 -21.73 -3.12 -3.68
CA TYR A 130 -20.33 -3.41 -3.35
C TYR A 130 -20.04 -3.43 -1.84
N PHE A 131 -20.43 -2.38 -1.12
CA PHE A 131 -20.15 -2.28 0.32
C PHE A 131 -20.91 -3.32 1.14
N SER A 132 -22.12 -3.70 0.72
CA SER A 132 -22.91 -4.73 1.41
C SER A 132 -22.30 -6.12 1.24
N ILE A 133 -21.70 -6.40 0.08
CA ILE A 133 -20.95 -7.64 -0.14
C ILE A 133 -19.66 -7.64 0.67
N LEU A 134 -18.94 -6.52 0.72
CA LEU A 134 -17.74 -6.41 1.55
C LEU A 134 -18.03 -6.69 3.03
N ASP A 135 -19.13 -6.16 3.55
CA ASP A 135 -19.58 -6.41 4.92
C ASP A 135 -19.83 -7.90 5.18
N LYS A 136 -20.59 -8.57 4.30
CA LYS A 136 -20.80 -10.03 4.36
C LYS A 136 -19.50 -10.85 4.28
N LEU A 137 -18.50 -10.35 3.57
CA LEU A 137 -17.19 -10.99 3.43
C LEU A 137 -16.23 -10.64 4.57
N ASN A 138 -16.60 -9.75 5.49
CA ASN A 138 -15.72 -9.15 6.50
C ASN A 138 -14.44 -8.55 5.87
N LEU A 139 -14.59 -7.85 4.75
CA LEU A 139 -13.49 -7.22 4.02
C LEU A 139 -13.60 -5.69 4.06
N GLN A 140 -12.49 -5.04 4.39
CA GLN A 140 -12.34 -3.59 4.18
C GLN A 140 -11.97 -3.29 2.71
N THR A 141 -12.21 -2.05 2.26
CA THR A 141 -11.71 -1.58 0.96
C THR A 141 -10.19 -1.61 0.91
N LEU A 142 -9.60 -1.78 -0.28
CA LEU A 142 -8.14 -1.86 -0.40
C LEU A 142 -7.48 -0.52 -0.02
N ASP A 143 -8.18 0.59 -0.25
CA ASP A 143 -7.72 1.92 0.16
C ASP A 143 -7.55 2.04 1.68
N VAL A 144 -8.58 1.66 2.44
CA VAL A 144 -8.54 1.65 3.91
C VAL A 144 -7.42 0.74 4.39
N ARG A 145 -7.27 -0.44 3.79
CA ARG A 145 -6.21 -1.39 4.16
C ARG A 145 -4.81 -0.84 3.95
N ARG A 146 -4.54 -0.16 2.83
CA ARG A 146 -3.24 0.51 2.61
C ARG A 146 -2.99 1.61 3.64
N ARG A 147 -4.02 2.40 3.99
CA ARG A 147 -3.91 3.40 5.07
C ARG A 147 -3.58 2.74 6.42
N HIS A 148 -4.18 1.60 6.76
CA HIS A 148 -3.83 0.87 7.97
C HIS A 148 -2.39 0.37 7.97
N ILE A 149 -1.87 -0.08 6.83
CA ILE A 149 -0.45 -0.46 6.68
C ILE A 149 0.45 0.76 6.91
N ASP A 150 0.09 1.92 6.37
CA ASP A 150 0.84 3.17 6.55
C ASP A 150 0.88 3.61 8.02
N ALA A 151 -0.26 3.56 8.69
CA ALA A 151 -0.39 3.86 10.11
C ALA A 151 0.47 2.90 10.95
N LEU A 152 0.33 1.60 10.70
CA LEU A 152 1.05 0.55 11.41
C LEU A 152 2.57 0.69 11.23
N PHE A 153 3.03 1.01 10.02
CA PHE A 153 4.44 1.27 9.76
C PHE A 153 4.97 2.41 10.64
N LEU A 154 4.28 3.55 10.67
CA LEU A 154 4.72 4.68 11.48
C LEU A 154 4.70 4.36 12.98
N ILE A 155 3.64 3.74 13.48
CA ILE A 155 3.51 3.35 14.89
C ILE A 155 4.63 2.38 15.27
N ASN A 156 4.96 1.42 14.41
CA ASN A 156 6.07 0.50 14.63
C ASN A 156 7.44 1.19 14.66
N VAL A 157 7.63 2.21 13.82
CA VAL A 157 8.84 3.05 13.87
C VAL A 157 8.92 3.80 15.19
N PHE A 158 7.82 4.40 15.66
CA PHE A 158 7.79 5.10 16.94
C PHE A 158 7.94 4.19 18.17
N ARG A 159 7.41 2.96 18.11
CA ARG A 159 7.58 1.94 19.15
C ARG A 159 8.98 1.30 19.14
N GLY A 160 9.81 1.61 18.15
CA GLY A 160 11.15 1.03 18.00
C GLY A 160 11.17 -0.42 17.54
N THR A 161 10.05 -0.96 17.04
CA THR A 161 10.01 -2.33 16.46
C THR A 161 10.52 -2.35 15.02
N THR A 162 10.49 -1.20 14.33
CA THR A 162 11.03 -1.02 12.98
C THR A 162 12.01 0.15 12.98
N TYR A 163 13.21 -0.04 12.44
CA TYR A 163 14.20 1.03 12.38
C TYR A 163 14.09 1.86 11.10
N CYS A 164 13.84 3.16 11.24
CA CYS A 164 13.87 4.11 10.12
C CYS A 164 14.20 5.53 10.62
N SER A 165 15.50 5.86 10.69
CA SER A 165 15.96 7.18 11.19
C SER A 165 15.34 8.35 10.43
N SER A 166 15.28 8.25 9.10
CA SER A 166 14.74 9.33 8.26
C SER A 166 13.26 9.66 8.53
N VAL A 167 12.48 8.69 9.01
CA VAL A 167 11.10 8.92 9.44
C VAL A 167 11.08 9.60 10.82
N LEU A 168 11.92 9.16 11.76
CA LEU A 168 12.04 9.78 13.08
C LEU A 168 12.53 11.23 13.01
N ASP A 169 13.43 11.53 12.08
CA ASP A 169 13.93 12.89 11.84
C ASP A 169 12.84 13.81 11.25
N ALA A 170 11.88 13.23 10.53
CA ALA A 170 10.83 13.96 9.83
C ALA A 170 9.52 14.08 10.64
N VAL A 171 9.29 13.21 11.62
CA VAL A 171 8.03 13.11 12.36
C VAL A 171 8.25 13.41 13.83
N GLY A 172 7.47 14.35 14.37
CA GLY A 172 7.47 14.71 15.78
C GLY A 172 6.12 14.44 16.45
N LEU A 173 6.13 14.18 17.75
CA LEU A 173 4.91 14.18 18.55
C LEU A 173 4.37 15.61 18.68
N ARG A 174 3.09 15.77 18.42
CA ARG A 174 2.40 17.05 18.59
C ARG A 174 1.81 17.11 19.99
N VAL A 175 2.40 17.95 20.84
CA VAL A 175 1.90 18.22 22.20
C VAL A 175 1.34 19.65 22.23
N PRO A 176 0.02 19.83 22.08
CA PRO A 176 -0.56 21.17 22.08
C PRO A 176 -0.46 21.80 23.48
N SER A 177 0.00 23.04 23.55
CA SER A 177 0.12 23.80 24.82
C SER A 177 -1.22 24.30 25.37
N ARG A 178 -2.29 24.19 24.58
CA ARG A 178 -3.65 24.58 24.93
C ARG A 178 -4.61 23.46 24.55
N ASN A 179 -5.75 23.41 25.20
CA ASN A 179 -6.78 22.43 24.86
C ASN A 179 -7.43 22.81 23.52
N ILE A 180 -7.11 22.06 22.46
CA ILE A 180 -7.59 22.30 21.09
C ILE A 180 -8.45 21.09 20.71
N ARG A 181 -9.49 21.31 19.90
CA ARG A 181 -10.32 20.23 19.32
C ARG A 181 -9.57 19.31 18.34
N ASN A 182 -8.29 19.58 18.06
CA ASN A 182 -7.47 18.82 17.13
C ASN A 182 -6.51 17.93 17.92
N PHE A 183 -6.78 16.62 17.88
CA PHE A 183 -6.09 15.59 18.65
C PHE A 183 -5.01 14.86 17.85
N SER A 184 -4.55 15.41 16.72
CA SER A 184 -3.50 14.77 15.92
C SER A 184 -2.25 14.52 16.78
N THR A 185 -1.88 13.25 16.96
CA THR A 185 -0.75 12.82 17.80
C THR A 185 0.61 13.11 17.16
N PHE A 186 0.69 13.04 15.84
CA PHE A 186 1.91 13.20 15.06
C PHE A 186 1.86 14.44 14.16
N SER A 187 3.02 15.03 13.96
CA SER A 187 3.29 16.14 13.04
C SER A 187 4.43 15.77 12.09
N CYS A 188 4.43 16.28 10.87
CA CYS A 188 5.44 15.98 9.85
C CYS A 188 6.05 17.28 9.31
N SER A 189 7.37 17.34 9.23
CA SER A 189 8.13 18.50 8.72
C SER A 189 7.95 18.70 7.21
N PHE A 190 7.59 17.65 6.48
CA PHE A 190 7.42 17.67 5.03
C PHE A 190 5.95 17.46 4.64
N SER A 191 5.54 18.10 3.56
CA SER A 191 4.25 17.86 2.91
C SER A 191 4.43 17.04 1.63
N ARG A 192 3.41 16.27 1.24
CA ARG A 192 3.37 15.49 0.00
C ARG A 192 4.52 14.49 -0.15
N CYS A 193 4.79 13.70 0.88
CA CYS A 193 5.74 12.59 0.86
C CYS A 193 5.14 11.33 1.51
N PRO A 194 5.75 10.14 1.30
CA PRO A 194 5.28 8.90 1.94
C PRO A 194 5.16 9.01 3.46
N THR A 195 6.13 9.67 4.12
CA THR A 195 6.12 9.88 5.57
C THR A 195 4.92 10.71 6.03
N ALA A 196 4.62 11.82 5.34
CA ALA A 196 3.46 12.65 5.65
C ALA A 196 2.14 11.88 5.50
N ARG A 197 2.05 11.02 4.48
CA ARG A 197 0.90 10.12 4.28
C ARG A 197 0.75 9.13 5.45
N CYS A 198 1.85 8.55 5.91
CA CYS A 198 1.84 7.67 7.09
C CYS A 198 1.43 8.41 8.37
N VAL A 199 1.85 9.66 8.54
CA VAL A 199 1.42 10.53 9.67
C VAL A 199 -0.08 10.79 9.65
N VAL A 200 -0.64 11.11 8.48
CA VAL A 200 -2.09 11.31 8.34
C VAL A 200 -2.84 10.02 8.69
N ALA A 201 -2.39 8.87 8.18
CA ALA A 201 -3.00 7.59 8.46
C ALA A 201 -2.89 7.20 9.94
N ALA A 202 -1.73 7.41 10.58
CA ALA A 202 -1.52 7.11 11.98
C ALA A 202 -2.37 7.99 12.89
N ASN A 203 -2.50 9.30 12.59
CA ASN A 203 -3.35 10.20 13.36
C ASN A 203 -4.81 9.74 13.39
N PHE A 204 -5.32 9.23 12.26
CA PHE A 204 -6.66 8.65 12.20
C PHE A 204 -6.80 7.41 13.11
N VAL A 205 -5.79 6.53 13.14
CA VAL A 205 -5.78 5.35 14.00
C VAL A 205 -5.63 5.71 15.49
N CYS A 206 -4.85 6.75 15.81
CA CYS A 206 -4.61 7.19 17.19
C CYS A 206 -5.87 7.76 17.88
N GLU A 207 -6.88 8.18 17.12
CA GLU A 207 -8.18 8.58 17.67
C GLU A 207 -8.94 7.39 18.27
N LEU A 208 -8.65 6.18 17.80
CA LEU A 208 -9.35 4.96 18.16
C LEU A 208 -8.53 4.03 19.05
N VAL A 209 -7.19 4.14 19.00
CA VAL A 209 -6.29 3.21 19.68
C VAL A 209 -5.18 3.95 20.42
N ASP A 210 -4.94 3.56 21.67
CA ASP A 210 -3.78 4.02 22.44
C ASP A 210 -2.49 3.36 21.92
N ILE A 211 -1.74 4.14 21.15
CA ILE A 211 -0.47 3.72 20.55
C ILE A 211 0.67 3.58 21.57
N PHE A 212 0.55 4.15 22.77
CA PHE A 212 1.57 4.06 23.83
C PHE A 212 1.40 2.81 24.69
N SER A 213 0.24 2.15 24.59
CA SER A 213 0.01 0.87 25.25
C SER A 213 1.00 -0.20 24.74
N LYS A 214 1.44 -1.09 25.64
CA LYS A 214 2.33 -2.23 25.31
C LYS A 214 1.66 -3.34 24.50
N SER A 215 0.38 -3.18 24.15
CA SER A 215 -0.37 -4.17 23.38
C SER A 215 0.17 -4.31 21.95
N SER A 216 0.18 -5.53 21.42
CA SER A 216 0.59 -5.78 20.04
C SER A 216 -0.45 -5.19 19.08
N LEU A 217 -0.07 -4.19 18.29
CA LEU A 217 -0.93 -3.65 17.24
C LEU A 217 -0.76 -4.51 15.97
N SER A 218 -1.86 -5.08 15.47
CA SER A 218 -1.86 -5.80 14.20
C SER A 218 -2.89 -5.21 13.25
N LEU A 219 -2.74 -5.49 11.94
CA LEU A 219 -3.73 -5.10 10.94
C LEU A 219 -5.14 -5.62 11.25
N ASN A 220 -5.25 -6.76 11.93
CA ASN A 220 -6.54 -7.33 12.33
C ASN A 220 -7.18 -6.59 13.52
N CYS A 221 -6.39 -5.83 14.29
CA CYS A 221 -6.90 -4.98 15.37
C CYS A 221 -7.42 -3.63 14.86
N LEU A 222 -7.19 -3.31 13.59
CA LEU A 222 -7.66 -2.10 12.92
C LEU A 222 -8.87 -2.39 12.01
N VAL A 223 -9.50 -3.55 12.17
CA VAL A 223 -10.69 -3.99 11.44
C VAL A 223 -11.95 -3.70 12.23
#